data_AF-A0A945AKV7-F1
#
_entry.id   AF-A0A945AKV7-F1
#
_cell.length_a   1.000
_cell.length_b   1.000
_cell.length_c   1.000
_cell.angle_alpha   90.00
_cell.angle_beta   90.00
_cell.angle_gamma   90.00
#
_symmetry.space_group_name_H-M   'P 1'
#
loop_
_entity.id
_entity.type
_entity.pdbx_description
1 polymer ?
#
loop_
_entity_poly.entity_id
_entity_poly.type
_entity_poly.pdbx_seq_one_letter_code
_entity_poly.pdbx_strand_id
1 'polypeptide(L)'
;MKSRAKLCAQGINHNCGPVTWEPQSVEGSDRFPSTGPADGTLAAAGNLRWGALNEQTPTRWHRVDMLPGTNTFDWQFTANHVTNDWRYFITKQDWDQTQPLTRDTFELAPFCSVSGNHQQPPFQVSHTCNVPVRSGYQIILGVWDVGDTAASFYNVIDVQMPDNDTPPPISELKDIGDINPSSDLHTGDIVRLRLFTAQGELIDQAIEMNIANDEQGKMNTWPKLFAESINTQNTELEAGIKDTEGNIVPVFGKNDVFTDISSAITRIEIDIDIDLAEVSASLDINLHQTTFSAGEPMQLVFDTMADPVMSLTAELFFQGARIGFKEASLSSSTQLQLDIQDPQAGSYQLIIIGETADHQHIVQENITVNVFDPLDPIDPIDPVDPIDPVDPVDPVDPVDPVDPVDPANPTDFVYPDNIGSYIAGDLIRGQDGNTYKCLVANWCNGSRTYYAPGLGLSWGSAWVIISEGPAPAVETEFTYPNGRGQYQQGTIVKGSDNNLYRCDIPGWCNSQSSFYYAPATGSAWSSAWTPR
;
A
#
# COMPACT_ATOMS: atom_id res chain seq x y z
N MET A 1 14.22 -33.36 0.91
CA MET A 1 14.76 -32.03 1.32
C MET A 1 14.40 -30.98 0.28
N LYS A 2 14.40 -29.67 0.61
CA LYS A 2 13.97 -28.60 -0.30
C LYS A 2 15.17 -27.77 -0.77
N SER A 3 15.26 -27.47 -2.07
CA SER A 3 16.31 -26.62 -2.62
C SER A 3 16.08 -25.15 -2.31
N ARG A 4 17.15 -24.35 -2.44
CA ARG A 4 17.13 -22.87 -2.31
C ARG A 4 16.03 -22.25 -3.17
N ALA A 5 15.93 -22.65 -4.44
CA ALA A 5 14.89 -22.22 -5.36
C ALA A 5 13.49 -22.66 -4.93
N LYS A 6 13.34 -23.91 -4.43
CA LYS A 6 12.04 -24.40 -3.93
C LYS A 6 11.58 -23.63 -2.70
N LEU A 7 12.49 -23.26 -1.81
CA LEU A 7 12.21 -22.45 -0.63
C LEU A 7 11.82 -21.01 -1.01
N CYS A 8 12.37 -20.45 -2.10
CA CYS A 8 11.88 -19.17 -2.65
C CYS A 8 10.41 -19.26 -3.07
N ALA A 9 10.03 -20.31 -3.81
CA ALA A 9 8.63 -20.54 -4.22
C ALA A 9 7.67 -20.80 -3.04
N GLN A 10 8.19 -21.07 -1.84
CA GLN A 10 7.41 -21.23 -0.62
C GLN A 10 7.39 -19.98 0.25
N GLY A 11 8.04 -18.90 -0.17
CA GLY A 11 8.17 -17.67 0.60
C GLY A 11 9.08 -17.79 1.83
N ILE A 12 9.89 -18.86 1.94
CA ILE A 12 10.84 -19.04 3.05
C ILE A 12 12.16 -18.31 2.77
N ASN A 13 12.61 -18.35 1.51
CA ASN A 13 13.69 -17.50 1.05
C ASN A 13 13.11 -16.28 0.35
N HIS A 14 13.60 -15.10 0.70
CA HIS A 14 13.13 -13.82 0.16
C HIS A 14 14.11 -13.23 -0.87
N ASN A 15 13.66 -12.19 -1.58
CA ASN A 15 14.44 -11.46 -2.58
C ASN A 15 15.05 -12.39 -3.66
N CYS A 16 14.33 -13.43 -4.06
CA CYS A 16 14.80 -14.42 -5.03
C CYS A 16 14.55 -14.03 -6.50
N GLY A 17 13.83 -12.93 -6.76
CA GLY A 17 13.46 -12.52 -8.11
C GLY A 17 12.50 -13.54 -8.78
N PRO A 18 12.58 -13.72 -10.11
CA PRO A 18 11.57 -14.46 -10.86
C PRO A 18 11.57 -15.97 -10.59
N VAL A 19 12.61 -16.53 -9.98
CA VAL A 19 12.67 -17.97 -9.65
C VAL A 19 11.58 -18.41 -8.67
N THR A 20 11.03 -17.47 -7.89
CA THR A 20 9.88 -17.71 -7.01
C THR A 20 8.68 -18.33 -7.74
N TRP A 21 8.48 -17.97 -9.01
CA TRP A 21 7.33 -18.41 -9.80
C TRP A 21 7.58 -19.69 -10.59
N GLU A 22 8.85 -20.05 -10.80
CA GLU A 22 9.23 -21.20 -11.61
C GLU A 22 10.52 -21.87 -11.11
N PRO A 23 10.52 -22.41 -9.87
CA PRO A 23 11.70 -23.05 -9.29
C PRO A 23 12.17 -24.30 -10.06
N GLN A 24 11.32 -24.85 -10.93
CA GLN A 24 11.66 -25.96 -11.84
C GLN A 24 12.59 -25.56 -12.99
N SER A 25 12.75 -24.26 -13.28
CA SER A 25 13.38 -23.76 -14.52
C SER A 25 14.87 -23.39 -14.37
N VAL A 26 15.53 -23.84 -13.29
CA VAL A 26 16.96 -23.56 -13.04
C VAL A 26 17.84 -24.47 -13.91
N GLU A 27 17.79 -24.22 -15.22
CA GLU A 27 18.44 -24.95 -16.31
C GLU A 27 19.65 -24.17 -16.87
N GLY A 28 20.70 -24.89 -17.23
CA GLY A 28 21.91 -24.34 -17.84
C GLY A 28 22.71 -25.40 -18.60
N SER A 29 23.89 -25.02 -19.10
CA SER A 29 24.78 -25.93 -19.84
C SER A 29 25.13 -27.18 -19.04
N ASP A 30 25.37 -28.30 -19.73
CA ASP A 30 25.56 -29.62 -19.12
C ASP A 30 27.01 -29.94 -18.69
N ARG A 31 27.19 -31.16 -18.14
CA ARG A 31 28.47 -31.79 -17.74
C ARG A 31 29.34 -30.99 -16.76
N PHE A 32 28.73 -30.29 -15.82
CA PHE A 32 29.44 -29.87 -14.60
C PHE A 32 30.15 -31.08 -13.96
N PRO A 33 31.40 -31.01 -13.49
CA PRO A 33 32.22 -29.79 -13.37
C PRO A 33 33.16 -29.52 -14.56
N SER A 34 33.29 -30.43 -15.54
CA SER A 34 34.19 -30.21 -16.68
C SER A 34 33.76 -29.06 -17.60
N THR A 35 32.45 -28.90 -17.77
CA THR A 35 31.81 -27.76 -18.43
C THR A 35 30.69 -27.25 -17.51
N GLY A 36 29.58 -26.77 -18.04
CA GLY A 36 28.44 -26.27 -17.27
C GLY A 36 28.57 -24.79 -16.93
N PRO A 37 27.78 -24.30 -15.96
CA PRO A 37 27.77 -22.90 -15.55
C PRO A 37 29.16 -22.39 -15.14
N ALA A 38 29.42 -21.10 -15.39
CA ALA A 38 30.64 -20.45 -14.94
C ALA A 38 30.69 -20.36 -13.41
N ASP A 39 31.89 -20.30 -12.85
CA ASP A 39 32.07 -20.04 -11.42
C ASP A 39 31.39 -18.72 -11.01
N GLY A 40 30.82 -18.71 -9.81
CA GLY A 40 29.96 -17.61 -9.33
C GLY A 40 28.53 -17.64 -9.86
N THR A 41 28.20 -18.56 -10.78
CA THR A 41 26.85 -18.67 -11.36
C THR A 41 26.21 -20.05 -11.20
N LEU A 42 26.81 -20.92 -10.39
CA LEU A 42 26.40 -22.32 -10.24
C LEU A 42 24.95 -22.46 -9.72
N ALA A 43 24.56 -21.67 -8.72
CA ALA A 43 23.22 -21.72 -8.12
C ALA A 43 22.12 -21.26 -9.08
N ALA A 44 22.45 -20.37 -10.01
CA ALA A 44 21.57 -19.88 -11.06
C ALA A 44 21.67 -20.65 -12.38
N ALA A 45 22.41 -21.77 -12.42
CA ALA A 45 22.72 -22.50 -13.64
C ALA A 45 23.34 -21.65 -14.77
N GLY A 46 24.04 -20.56 -14.45
CA GLY A 46 24.60 -19.65 -15.46
C GLY A 46 23.58 -18.72 -16.12
N ASN A 47 22.30 -18.80 -15.73
CA ASN A 47 21.24 -17.97 -16.27
C ASN A 47 21.03 -16.72 -15.41
N LEU A 48 21.28 -15.54 -15.98
CA LEU A 48 21.12 -14.26 -15.28
C LEU A 48 19.70 -14.01 -14.78
N ARG A 49 18.67 -14.64 -15.39
CA ARG A 49 17.29 -14.58 -14.91
C ARG A 49 17.15 -15.10 -13.48
N TRP A 50 17.97 -16.08 -13.09
CA TRP A 50 18.02 -16.65 -11.74
C TRP A 50 19.15 -16.06 -10.88
N GLY A 51 19.73 -14.94 -11.29
CA GLY A 51 20.95 -14.37 -10.73
C GLY A 51 20.91 -14.13 -9.22
N ALA A 52 19.74 -13.84 -8.65
CA ALA A 52 19.55 -13.69 -7.21
C ALA A 52 19.95 -14.95 -6.41
N LEU A 53 19.85 -16.15 -6.99
CA LEU A 53 20.30 -17.39 -6.35
C LEU A 53 21.81 -17.45 -6.13
N ASN A 54 22.59 -16.65 -6.86
CA ASN A 54 24.05 -16.63 -6.76
C ASN A 54 24.58 -15.80 -5.59
N GLU A 55 23.72 -14.99 -4.96
CA GLU A 55 24.11 -14.26 -3.76
C GLU A 55 24.57 -15.26 -2.69
N GLN A 56 25.71 -15.00 -2.07
CA GLN A 56 26.29 -15.90 -1.09
C GLN A 56 26.90 -15.10 0.06
N THR A 57 26.26 -15.22 1.21
CA THR A 57 26.78 -14.77 2.51
C THR A 57 26.41 -15.85 3.53
N PRO A 58 27.03 -15.86 4.73
CA PRO A 58 26.69 -16.84 5.76
C PRO A 58 25.20 -16.84 6.11
N THR A 59 24.52 -15.69 6.10
CA THR A 59 23.14 -15.55 6.59
C THR A 59 22.09 -15.42 5.48
N ARG A 60 22.48 -15.43 4.20
CA ARG A 60 21.57 -15.12 3.08
C ARG A 60 20.42 -16.12 2.90
N TRP A 61 20.66 -17.40 3.19
CA TRP A 61 19.75 -18.49 2.83
C TRP A 61 19.30 -19.28 4.04
N HIS A 62 18.02 -19.64 4.08
CA HIS A 62 17.48 -20.57 5.07
C HIS A 62 18.16 -21.94 4.93
N ARG A 63 18.58 -22.53 6.05
CA ARG A 63 19.30 -23.80 6.09
C ARG A 63 18.38 -24.90 6.60
N VAL A 64 18.41 -26.04 5.92
CA VAL A 64 17.69 -27.24 6.36
C VAL A 64 18.61 -28.05 7.27
N ASP A 65 18.16 -28.37 8.48
CA ASP A 65 18.91 -29.28 9.36
C ASP A 65 19.10 -30.65 8.69
N MET A 66 20.36 -31.12 8.64
CA MET A 66 20.72 -32.39 8.04
C MET A 66 21.77 -33.10 8.90
N LEU A 67 21.53 -34.38 9.18
CA LEU A 67 22.54 -35.27 9.75
C LEU A 67 23.37 -35.90 8.62
N PRO A 68 24.67 -36.16 8.85
CA PRO A 68 25.46 -36.94 7.91
C PRO A 68 24.94 -38.38 7.85
N GLY A 69 25.36 -39.11 6.82
CA GLY A 69 24.92 -40.49 6.59
C GLY A 69 23.72 -40.58 5.63
N THR A 70 22.88 -41.60 5.81
CA THR A 70 21.82 -41.94 4.85
C THR A 70 20.72 -40.88 4.82
N ASN A 71 20.58 -40.19 3.69
CA ASN A 71 19.55 -39.19 3.43
C ASN A 71 18.83 -39.48 2.11
N THR A 72 17.60 -38.98 1.97
CA THR A 72 16.81 -39.11 0.74
C THR A 72 16.60 -37.75 0.07
N PHE A 73 16.90 -37.70 -1.22
CA PHE A 73 16.74 -36.53 -2.09
C PHE A 73 15.63 -36.79 -3.09
N ASP A 74 14.58 -35.98 -3.04
CA ASP A 74 13.41 -36.09 -3.90
C ASP A 74 13.47 -35.03 -4.99
N TRP A 75 13.29 -35.45 -6.24
CA TRP A 75 13.06 -34.57 -7.37
C TRP A 75 11.60 -34.65 -7.80
N GLN A 76 11.00 -33.48 -8.04
CA GLN A 76 9.68 -33.35 -8.64
C GLN A 76 9.82 -32.65 -9.98
N PHE A 77 9.26 -33.23 -11.02
CA PHE A 77 9.36 -32.72 -12.38
C PHE A 77 8.01 -32.14 -12.81
N THR A 78 8.02 -30.99 -13.48
CA THR A 78 6.87 -30.48 -14.25
C THR A 78 6.93 -30.96 -15.70
N ALA A 79 8.14 -31.23 -16.19
CA ALA A 79 8.46 -31.93 -17.42
C ALA A 79 9.60 -32.92 -17.13
N ASN A 80 9.38 -34.21 -17.37
CA ASN A 80 10.35 -35.27 -17.16
C ASN A 80 11.05 -35.61 -18.49
N HIS A 81 12.33 -35.27 -18.61
CA HIS A 81 13.13 -35.49 -19.82
C HIS A 81 13.91 -36.82 -19.77
N VAL A 82 14.40 -37.31 -20.91
CA VAL A 82 15.35 -38.43 -20.92
C VAL A 82 16.53 -38.07 -20.04
N THR A 83 16.94 -38.92 -19.12
CA THR A 83 17.98 -38.59 -18.14
C THR A 83 19.26 -39.37 -18.38
N ASN A 84 20.39 -38.67 -18.42
CA ASN A 84 21.70 -39.30 -18.35
C ASN A 84 22.00 -39.75 -16.91
N ASP A 85 22.10 -38.82 -15.97
CA ASP A 85 22.32 -39.10 -14.55
C ASP A 85 21.81 -37.99 -13.62
N TRP A 86 21.81 -38.28 -12.32
CA TRP A 86 21.78 -37.31 -11.25
C TRP A 86 23.06 -37.40 -10.44
N ARG A 87 23.64 -36.26 -10.06
CA ARG A 87 24.89 -36.19 -9.30
C ARG A 87 24.76 -35.18 -8.17
N TYR A 88 25.31 -35.54 -7.02
CA TYR A 88 25.26 -34.72 -5.82
C TYR A 88 26.67 -34.41 -5.34
N PHE A 89 26.96 -33.12 -5.21
CA PHE A 89 28.22 -32.59 -4.73
C PHE A 89 27.97 -31.89 -3.40
N ILE A 90 29.00 -31.80 -2.57
CA ILE A 90 28.94 -31.09 -1.30
C ILE A 90 30.15 -30.18 -1.18
N THR A 91 29.99 -29.05 -0.50
CA THR A 91 31.08 -28.14 -0.19
C THR A 91 32.22 -28.82 0.57
N LYS A 92 33.43 -28.31 0.38
CA LYS A 92 34.59 -28.65 1.24
C LYS A 92 34.31 -28.17 2.66
N GLN A 93 34.89 -28.83 3.66
CA GLN A 93 34.62 -28.51 5.07
C GLN A 93 34.95 -27.05 5.42
N ASP A 94 36.02 -26.51 4.84
CA ASP A 94 36.57 -25.18 5.06
C ASP A 94 36.21 -24.18 3.95
N TRP A 95 35.08 -24.39 3.26
CA TRP A 95 34.64 -23.48 2.21
C TRP A 95 34.34 -22.07 2.76
N ASP A 96 34.69 -21.04 1.97
CA ASP A 96 34.41 -19.65 2.33
C ASP A 96 32.94 -19.31 2.03
N GLN A 97 32.16 -19.13 3.09
CA GLN A 97 30.73 -18.85 3.06
C GLN A 97 30.38 -17.44 2.58
N THR A 98 31.38 -16.56 2.44
CA THR A 98 31.24 -15.17 2.00
C THR A 98 31.51 -14.97 0.52
N GLN A 99 31.99 -16.02 -0.17
CA GLN A 99 32.36 -15.94 -1.59
C GLN A 99 31.32 -16.63 -2.48
N PRO A 100 31.13 -16.17 -3.73
CA PRO A 100 30.28 -16.85 -4.70
C PRO A 100 30.68 -18.32 -4.90
N LEU A 101 29.70 -19.18 -5.15
CA LEU A 101 29.93 -20.62 -5.34
C LEU A 101 30.71 -20.89 -6.62
N THR A 102 31.86 -21.54 -6.49
CA THR A 102 32.74 -21.94 -7.59
C THR A 102 33.02 -23.44 -7.55
N ARG A 103 33.66 -23.97 -8.59
CA ARG A 103 34.17 -25.35 -8.56
C ARG A 103 35.10 -25.59 -7.38
N ASP A 104 35.89 -24.60 -6.98
CA ASP A 104 36.81 -24.71 -5.84
C ASP A 104 36.09 -24.80 -4.48
N THR A 105 34.83 -24.34 -4.40
CA THR A 105 33.97 -24.48 -3.22
C THR A 105 33.58 -25.94 -2.95
N PHE A 106 33.46 -26.78 -3.99
CA PHE A 106 32.90 -28.13 -3.90
C PHE A 106 33.96 -29.24 -3.95
N GLU A 107 33.62 -30.38 -3.33
CA GLU A 107 34.23 -31.66 -3.69
C GLU A 107 33.74 -32.05 -5.09
N LEU A 108 34.61 -31.99 -6.09
CA LEU A 108 34.23 -32.23 -7.49
C LEU A 108 33.99 -33.71 -7.83
N ALA A 109 34.31 -34.62 -6.92
CA ALA A 109 33.83 -35.99 -6.97
C ALA A 109 32.43 -36.03 -6.31
N PRO A 110 31.36 -36.39 -7.05
CA PRO A 110 30.04 -36.46 -6.45
C PRO A 110 30.02 -37.53 -5.37
N PHE A 111 29.46 -37.21 -4.20
CA PHE A 111 29.32 -38.19 -3.12
C PHE A 111 28.22 -39.23 -3.42
N CYS A 112 27.35 -38.91 -4.37
CA CYS A 112 26.28 -39.80 -4.85
C CYS A 112 26.02 -39.54 -6.34
N SER A 113 25.90 -40.62 -7.10
CA SER A 113 25.53 -40.59 -8.52
C SER A 113 24.48 -41.65 -8.80
N VAL A 114 23.42 -41.30 -9.52
CA VAL A 114 22.34 -42.20 -9.91
C VAL A 114 22.20 -42.16 -11.42
N SER A 115 22.34 -43.31 -12.08
CA SER A 115 22.16 -43.42 -13.54
C SER A 115 20.68 -43.24 -13.90
N GLY A 116 20.40 -42.38 -14.88
CA GLY A 116 19.09 -42.32 -15.54
C GLY A 116 18.89 -43.40 -16.59
N ASN A 117 19.94 -44.19 -16.90
CA ASN A 117 19.95 -45.24 -17.91
C ASN A 117 19.49 -44.76 -19.31
N HIS A 118 19.61 -43.46 -19.56
CA HIS A 118 19.12 -42.82 -20.78
C HIS A 118 17.63 -43.09 -21.02
N GLN A 119 16.84 -43.12 -19.94
CA GLN A 119 15.40 -43.29 -19.95
C GLN A 119 14.70 -42.05 -19.39
N GLN A 120 13.45 -41.86 -19.78
CA GLN A 120 12.58 -40.85 -19.16
C GLN A 120 12.16 -41.33 -17.76
N PRO A 121 12.41 -40.57 -16.69
CA PRO A 121 12.02 -40.95 -15.33
C PRO A 121 10.52 -40.72 -15.10
N PRO A 122 9.92 -41.29 -14.04
CA PRO A 122 8.63 -40.83 -13.55
C PRO A 122 8.67 -39.35 -13.11
N PHE A 123 7.51 -38.72 -12.95
CA PHE A 123 7.40 -37.31 -12.52
C PHE A 123 7.93 -37.02 -11.10
N GLN A 124 8.21 -38.06 -10.33
CA GLN A 124 8.90 -37.95 -9.06
C GLN A 124 9.90 -39.11 -8.91
N VAL A 125 11.11 -38.79 -8.49
CA VAL A 125 12.14 -39.77 -8.13
C VAL A 125 12.71 -39.47 -6.76
N SER A 126 13.13 -40.50 -6.05
CA SER A 126 13.77 -40.40 -4.74
C SER A 126 15.11 -41.13 -4.81
N HIS A 127 16.18 -40.45 -4.40
CA HIS A 127 17.53 -41.00 -4.36
C HIS A 127 18.01 -41.08 -2.92
N THR A 128 18.34 -42.29 -2.47
CA THR A 128 18.96 -42.50 -1.16
C THR A 128 20.47 -42.43 -1.31
N CYS A 129 21.08 -41.47 -0.63
CA CYS A 129 22.50 -41.17 -0.74
C CYS A 129 23.14 -41.11 0.65
N ASN A 130 24.39 -41.53 0.76
CA ASN A 130 25.16 -41.42 1.99
C ASN A 130 25.92 -40.09 1.99
N VAL A 131 25.39 -39.10 2.72
CA VAL A 131 25.97 -37.76 2.79
C VAL A 131 27.25 -37.79 3.62
N PRO A 132 28.38 -37.25 3.12
CA PRO A 132 29.64 -37.21 3.85
C PRO A 132 29.51 -36.46 5.18
N VAL A 133 30.29 -36.87 6.18
CA VAL A 133 30.40 -36.13 7.44
C VAL A 133 30.93 -34.72 7.15
N ARG A 134 30.17 -33.73 7.61
CA ARG A 134 30.53 -32.31 7.64
C ARG A 134 29.94 -31.70 8.91
N SER A 135 30.49 -30.56 9.29
CA SER A 135 29.96 -29.69 10.35
C SER A 135 29.57 -28.31 9.80
N GLY A 136 28.69 -27.62 10.53
CA GLY A 136 28.28 -26.25 10.21
C GLY A 136 27.43 -26.12 8.94
N TYR A 137 27.40 -24.89 8.41
CA TYR A 137 26.71 -24.58 7.15
C TYR A 137 27.44 -25.18 5.95
N GLN A 138 26.73 -25.99 5.18
CA GLN A 138 27.21 -26.61 3.95
C GLN A 138 26.19 -26.39 2.82
N ILE A 139 26.66 -26.54 1.59
CA ILE A 139 25.79 -26.54 0.41
C ILE A 139 25.92 -27.87 -0.31
N ILE A 140 24.78 -28.47 -0.62
CA ILE A 140 24.68 -29.62 -1.52
C ILE A 140 24.22 -29.13 -2.89
N LEU A 141 25.01 -29.40 -3.93
CA LEU A 141 24.63 -29.14 -5.31
C LEU A 141 24.10 -30.43 -5.94
N GLY A 142 22.79 -30.46 -6.21
CA GLY A 142 22.14 -31.49 -7.02
C GLY A 142 22.14 -31.08 -8.49
N VAL A 143 22.66 -31.94 -9.35
CA VAL A 143 22.66 -31.78 -10.81
C VAL A 143 21.86 -32.90 -11.44
N TRP A 144 20.86 -32.55 -12.24
CA TRP A 144 20.14 -33.48 -13.12
C TRP A 144 20.61 -33.25 -14.56
N ASP A 145 21.31 -34.23 -15.12
CA ASP A 145 21.88 -34.15 -16.46
C ASP A 145 20.94 -34.77 -17.50
N VAL A 146 20.44 -33.96 -18.44
CA VAL A 146 19.49 -34.41 -19.47
C VAL A 146 20.23 -35.23 -20.52
N GLY A 147 19.61 -36.32 -20.98
CA GLY A 147 20.21 -37.29 -21.89
C GLY A 147 20.11 -36.88 -23.37
N ASP A 148 19.07 -36.17 -23.75
CA ASP A 148 18.75 -35.83 -25.15
C ASP A 148 18.96 -34.34 -25.50
N THR A 149 19.48 -33.55 -24.58
CA THR A 149 19.86 -32.15 -24.79
C THR A 149 21.24 -31.85 -24.21
N ALA A 150 21.79 -30.68 -24.51
CA ALA A 150 23.04 -30.18 -23.90
C ALA A 150 22.75 -29.33 -22.65
N ALA A 151 21.79 -29.77 -21.83
CA ALA A 151 21.34 -29.04 -20.65
C ALA A 151 21.35 -29.90 -19.38
N SER A 152 21.54 -29.25 -18.24
CA SER A 152 21.33 -29.82 -16.92
C SER A 152 20.53 -28.86 -16.04
N PHE A 153 19.79 -29.41 -15.08
CA PHE A 153 19.14 -28.63 -14.03
C PHE A 153 20.01 -28.63 -12.77
N TYR A 154 20.17 -27.45 -12.17
CA TYR A 154 21.03 -27.22 -11.02
C TYR A 154 20.19 -26.77 -9.82
N ASN A 155 20.28 -27.49 -8.71
CA ASN A 155 19.59 -27.14 -7.47
C ASN A 155 20.57 -27.21 -6.30
N VAL A 156 20.87 -26.05 -5.71
CA VAL A 156 21.59 -25.99 -4.44
C VAL A 156 20.64 -26.15 -3.26
N ILE A 157 21.10 -26.82 -2.21
CA ILE A 157 20.39 -27.04 -0.96
C ILE A 157 21.31 -26.54 0.14
N ASP A 158 20.85 -25.51 0.86
CA ASP A 158 21.51 -24.96 2.04
C ASP A 158 21.20 -25.85 3.24
N VAL A 159 22.23 -26.41 3.88
CA VAL A 159 22.06 -27.33 5.01
C VAL A 159 22.87 -26.92 6.22
N GLN A 160 22.29 -27.11 7.40
CA GLN A 160 22.99 -26.98 8.67
C GLN A 160 23.31 -28.39 9.18
N MET A 161 24.61 -28.70 9.31
CA MET A 161 25.06 -29.98 9.87
C MET A 161 25.59 -29.78 11.31
N PRO A 162 25.47 -30.79 12.17
CA PRO A 162 25.96 -30.70 13.54
C PRO A 162 27.49 -30.68 13.61
N ASP A 163 28.04 -29.95 14.59
CA ASP A 163 29.48 -29.82 14.77
C ASP A 163 30.18 -31.08 15.33
N ASN A 164 29.41 -32.06 15.81
CA ASN A 164 29.88 -33.37 16.28
C ASN A 164 28.95 -34.49 15.78
N ASP A 165 29.45 -35.74 15.71
CA ASP A 165 28.68 -36.96 15.38
C ASP A 165 27.54 -37.25 16.40
N THR A 166 27.50 -36.52 17.50
CA THR A 166 26.34 -36.48 18.40
C THR A 166 25.31 -35.50 17.83
N PRO A 167 24.05 -35.92 17.63
CA PRO A 167 22.96 -34.98 17.44
C PRO A 167 23.10 -33.88 18.49
N PRO A 168 22.92 -32.60 18.14
CA PRO A 168 22.94 -31.56 19.15
C PRO A 168 21.95 -31.99 20.25
N PRO A 169 22.20 -31.65 21.53
CA PRO A 169 21.10 -31.62 22.47
C PRO A 169 20.00 -30.86 21.75
N ILE A 170 18.81 -31.45 21.68
CA ILE A 170 17.65 -30.75 21.17
C ILE A 170 17.65 -29.46 21.99
N SER A 171 18.06 -28.35 21.38
CA SER A 171 17.71 -27.05 21.90
C SER A 171 16.21 -27.17 21.92
N GLU A 172 15.63 -27.22 23.12
CA GLU A 172 14.19 -27.40 23.32
C GLU A 172 13.42 -26.20 22.74
N LEU A 173 14.08 -25.31 22.01
CA LEU A 173 13.48 -24.20 21.34
C LEU A 173 12.86 -24.63 20.00
N LYS A 174 11.60 -24.24 19.80
CA LYS A 174 10.91 -24.28 18.52
C LYS A 174 10.98 -22.89 17.88
N ASP A 175 11.18 -22.86 16.56
CA ASP A 175 10.98 -21.67 15.73
C ASP A 175 9.48 -21.33 15.70
N ILE A 176 9.15 -20.07 15.95
CA ILE A 176 7.77 -19.54 15.98
C ILE A 176 7.55 -18.39 14.99
N GLY A 177 8.53 -18.07 14.14
CA GLY A 177 8.42 -17.04 13.12
C GLY A 177 9.69 -16.23 12.98
N ASP A 178 9.67 -15.24 12.10
CA ASP A 178 10.85 -14.48 11.70
C ASP A 178 10.64 -12.97 11.72
N ILE A 179 11.78 -12.27 11.83
CA ILE A 179 11.91 -10.82 11.67
C ILE A 179 12.55 -10.60 10.30
N ASN A 180 11.70 -10.32 9.31
CA ASN A 180 12.15 -10.14 7.93
C ASN A 180 12.46 -8.68 7.60
N PRO A 181 13.59 -8.41 6.91
CA PRO A 181 13.89 -7.09 6.37
C PRO A 181 12.96 -6.78 5.18
N SER A 182 11.85 -6.09 5.42
CA SER A 182 10.86 -5.75 4.39
C SER A 182 11.15 -4.44 3.65
N SER A 183 11.62 -3.42 4.37
CA SER A 183 11.92 -2.08 3.85
C SER A 183 12.83 -1.32 4.83
N ASP A 184 13.37 -0.17 4.38
CA ASP A 184 13.88 0.85 5.29
C ASP A 184 12.69 1.41 6.10
N LEU A 185 12.97 1.79 7.35
CA LEU A 185 12.08 2.50 8.28
C LEU A 185 12.67 3.87 8.57
N HIS A 186 11.84 4.79 9.04
CA HIS A 186 12.22 6.16 9.33
C HIS A 186 12.14 6.45 10.82
N THR A 187 12.79 7.55 11.20
CA THR A 187 12.70 8.09 12.55
C THR A 187 11.23 8.30 12.95
N GLY A 188 10.81 7.67 14.05
CA GLY A 188 9.43 7.73 14.57
C GLY A 188 8.65 6.42 14.40
N ASP A 189 8.99 5.61 13.39
CA ASP A 189 8.33 4.33 13.15
C ASP A 189 8.47 3.38 14.36
N ILE A 190 7.47 2.53 14.58
CA ILE A 190 7.46 1.55 15.65
C ILE A 190 7.36 0.14 15.08
N VAL A 191 8.34 -0.70 15.40
CA VAL A 191 8.29 -2.14 15.10
C VAL A 191 7.73 -2.88 16.32
N ARG A 192 6.74 -3.75 16.10
CA ARG A 192 6.00 -4.48 17.13
C ARG A 192 6.00 -5.98 16.83
N LEU A 193 6.38 -6.79 17.83
CA LEU A 193 6.29 -8.24 17.81
C LEU A 193 5.00 -8.64 18.52
N ARG A 194 4.09 -9.29 17.80
CA ARG A 194 2.82 -9.78 18.30
C ARG A 194 2.95 -11.27 18.58
N LEU A 195 2.54 -11.71 19.77
CA LEU A 195 2.70 -13.10 20.23
C LEU A 195 1.36 -13.83 20.19
N PHE A 196 1.34 -15.05 19.67
CA PHE A 196 0.11 -15.85 19.53
C PHE A 196 0.23 -17.22 20.21
N THR A 197 -0.81 -17.56 20.96
CA THR A 197 -1.05 -18.90 21.51
C THR A 197 -2.16 -19.60 20.71
N ALA A 198 -2.43 -20.87 21.03
CA ALA A 198 -3.60 -21.57 20.49
C ALA A 198 -4.93 -20.89 20.85
N GLN A 199 -4.97 -20.04 21.89
CA GLN A 199 -6.16 -19.33 22.37
C GLN A 199 -6.33 -17.94 21.72
N GLY A 200 -5.34 -17.48 20.96
CA GLY A 200 -5.34 -16.15 20.34
C GLY A 200 -4.11 -15.33 20.72
N GLU A 201 -4.17 -14.05 20.37
CA GLU A 201 -3.08 -13.08 20.57
C GLU A 201 -2.93 -12.67 22.03
N LEU A 202 -1.68 -12.53 22.47
CA LEU A 202 -1.29 -12.00 23.77
C LEU A 202 -1.01 -10.50 23.66
N ILE A 203 -2.07 -9.70 23.55
CA ILE A 203 -1.99 -8.25 23.30
C ILE A 203 -1.12 -7.53 24.34
N ASP A 204 -1.21 -7.92 25.61
CA ASP A 204 -0.46 -7.30 26.71
C ASP A 204 1.03 -7.70 26.77
N GLN A 205 1.47 -8.60 25.89
CA GLN A 205 2.86 -9.08 25.83
C GLN A 205 3.56 -8.68 24.52
N ALA A 206 2.99 -7.76 23.75
CA ALA A 206 3.65 -7.23 22.57
C ALA A 206 4.98 -6.57 22.94
N ILE A 207 6.01 -6.79 22.11
CA ILE A 207 7.34 -6.19 22.28
C ILE A 207 7.50 -5.11 21.23
N GLU A 208 7.84 -3.89 21.64
CA GLU A 208 7.96 -2.76 20.73
C GLU A 208 9.38 -2.18 20.72
N MET A 209 9.76 -1.61 19.59
CA MET A 209 10.97 -0.81 19.41
C MET A 209 10.66 0.39 18.51
N ASN A 210 10.93 1.60 19.02
CA ASN A 210 10.86 2.83 18.23
C ASN A 210 12.17 3.03 17.46
N ILE A 211 12.07 3.40 16.18
CA ILE A 211 13.19 3.81 15.33
C ILE A 211 13.59 5.25 15.68
N ALA A 212 14.72 5.41 16.37
CA ALA A 212 15.16 6.71 16.86
C ALA A 212 15.94 7.55 15.82
N ASN A 213 16.40 6.94 14.74
CA ASN A 213 17.07 7.61 13.62
C ASN A 213 17.11 6.71 12.36
N ASP A 214 17.34 7.32 11.20
CA ASP A 214 17.35 6.63 9.90
C ASP A 214 18.44 5.55 9.75
N GLU A 215 19.53 5.64 10.53
CA GLU A 215 20.57 4.59 10.52
C GLU A 215 20.05 3.31 11.19
N GLN A 216 19.31 3.46 12.29
CA GLN A 216 18.60 2.32 12.91
C GLN A 216 17.56 1.75 11.96
N GLY A 217 16.86 2.61 11.23
CA GLY A 217 15.81 2.24 10.29
C GLY A 217 16.28 1.55 9.01
N LYS A 218 17.59 1.45 8.75
CA LYS A 218 18.09 0.72 7.58
C LYS A 218 17.57 -0.71 7.56
N MET A 219 17.14 -1.18 6.38
CA MET A 219 16.45 -2.44 6.14
C MET A 219 17.12 -3.66 6.76
N ASN A 220 18.45 -3.69 6.84
CA ASN A 220 19.21 -4.78 7.48
C ASN A 220 19.64 -4.47 8.92
N THR A 221 19.51 -3.23 9.37
CA THR A 221 19.89 -2.78 10.71
C THR A 221 18.75 -2.95 11.70
N TRP A 222 17.55 -2.47 11.37
CA TRP A 222 16.41 -2.53 12.30
C TRP A 222 16.07 -3.97 12.74
N PRO A 223 16.15 -5.02 11.89
CA PRO A 223 15.82 -6.38 12.35
C PRO A 223 16.80 -6.89 13.42
N LYS A 224 18.08 -6.55 13.28
CA LYS A 224 19.12 -6.90 14.26
C LYS A 224 18.83 -6.23 15.60
N LEU A 225 18.62 -4.92 15.56
CA LEU A 225 18.33 -4.13 16.76
C LEU A 225 17.04 -4.61 17.42
N PHE A 226 16.05 -5.01 16.63
CA PHE A 226 14.80 -5.56 17.14
C PHE A 226 15.00 -6.93 17.80
N ALA A 227 15.78 -7.82 17.19
CA ALA A 227 16.16 -9.09 17.81
C ALA A 227 16.93 -8.89 19.14
N GLU A 228 17.88 -7.95 19.19
CA GLU A 228 18.57 -7.56 20.43
C GLU A 228 17.59 -7.03 21.49
N SER A 229 16.60 -6.24 21.07
CA SER A 229 15.54 -5.71 21.92
C SER A 229 14.66 -6.82 22.50
N ILE A 230 14.21 -7.77 21.67
CA ILE A 230 13.43 -8.94 22.10
C ILE A 230 14.17 -9.76 23.15
N ASN A 231 15.45 -10.08 22.89
CA ASN A 231 16.29 -10.85 23.82
C ASN A 231 16.50 -10.16 25.17
N THR A 232 16.35 -8.84 25.20
CA THR A 232 16.46 -8.03 26.43
C THR A 232 15.12 -7.93 27.15
N GLN A 233 14.02 -7.80 26.41
CA GLN A 233 12.69 -7.53 26.96
C GLN A 233 11.91 -8.79 27.35
N ASN A 234 12.24 -9.96 26.78
CA ASN A 234 11.51 -11.20 27.00
C ASN A 234 12.45 -12.40 27.19
N THR A 235 12.37 -13.05 28.36
CA THR A 235 13.21 -14.20 28.71
C THR A 235 12.68 -15.54 28.19
N GLU A 236 11.45 -15.59 27.68
CA GLU A 236 10.86 -16.79 27.04
C GLU A 236 11.18 -16.87 25.54
N LEU A 237 11.76 -15.81 24.97
CA LEU A 237 12.07 -15.68 23.55
C LEU A 237 13.57 -15.52 23.33
N GLU A 238 14.05 -16.10 22.25
CA GLU A 238 15.38 -15.86 21.70
C GLU A 238 15.24 -15.51 20.21
N ALA A 239 15.74 -14.35 19.80
CA ALA A 239 15.70 -13.83 18.44
C ALA A 239 17.12 -13.70 17.89
N GLY A 240 17.35 -14.27 16.71
CA GLY A 240 18.68 -14.31 16.09
C GLY A 240 18.80 -15.42 15.05
N ILE A 241 20.03 -15.66 14.61
CA ILE A 241 20.39 -16.85 13.85
C ILE A 241 21.25 -17.75 14.74
N LYS A 242 20.99 -19.05 14.67
CA LYS A 242 21.77 -20.05 15.41
C LYS A 242 23.22 -20.09 14.89
N ASP A 243 24.18 -19.85 15.77
CA ASP A 243 25.60 -20.00 15.48
C ASP A 243 26.04 -21.48 15.50
N THR A 244 27.33 -21.73 15.26
CA THR A 244 27.95 -23.06 15.26
C THR A 244 27.81 -23.77 16.59
N GLU A 245 27.95 -23.03 17.69
CA GLU A 245 27.82 -23.50 19.06
C GLU A 245 26.36 -23.72 19.49
N GLY A 246 25.40 -23.29 18.67
CA GLY A 246 23.97 -23.44 18.90
C GLY A 246 23.34 -22.29 19.66
N ASN A 247 24.05 -21.18 19.88
CA ASN A 247 23.50 -19.97 20.49
C ASN A 247 22.70 -19.18 19.46
N ILE A 248 21.64 -18.51 19.91
CA ILE A 248 20.86 -17.60 19.07
C ILE A 248 21.50 -16.21 19.12
N VAL A 249 22.03 -15.75 17.99
CA VAL A 249 22.78 -14.48 17.90
C VAL A 249 22.09 -13.53 16.93
N PRO A 250 21.70 -12.31 17.37
CA PRO A 250 21.18 -11.29 16.47
C PRO A 250 22.16 -10.91 15.35
N VAL A 251 21.68 -10.91 14.10
CA VAL A 251 22.46 -10.56 12.90
C VAL A 251 21.81 -9.45 12.09
N PHE A 252 22.59 -8.76 11.27
CA PHE A 252 22.05 -7.83 10.27
C PHE A 252 21.27 -8.61 9.19
N GLY A 253 20.07 -8.12 8.85
CA GLY A 253 19.13 -8.80 7.95
C GLY A 253 18.16 -9.72 8.70
N LYS A 254 17.75 -10.83 8.10
CA LYS A 254 16.76 -11.74 8.69
C LYS A 254 17.24 -12.31 10.03
N ASN A 255 16.33 -12.33 11.02
CA ASN A 255 16.49 -13.07 12.27
C ASN A 255 15.29 -14.00 12.45
N ASP A 256 15.48 -15.16 13.07
CA ASP A 256 14.39 -16.06 13.45
C ASP A 256 14.07 -15.84 14.93
N VAL A 257 12.85 -16.17 15.36
CA VAL A 257 12.39 -16.06 16.76
C VAL A 257 12.05 -17.45 17.26
N PHE A 258 12.65 -17.79 18.39
CA PHE A 258 12.55 -19.09 19.02
C PHE A 258 11.93 -18.96 20.42
N THR A 259 11.26 -20.02 20.87
CA THR A 259 10.79 -20.15 22.26
C THR A 259 10.85 -21.61 22.69
N ASP A 260 10.84 -21.88 23.99
CA ASP A 260 10.81 -23.25 24.52
C ASP A 260 9.62 -24.07 23.97
N ILE A 261 9.81 -25.36 23.72
CA ILE A 261 8.81 -26.26 23.16
C ILE A 261 7.59 -26.37 24.09
N SER A 262 7.82 -26.24 25.40
CA SER A 262 6.78 -26.20 26.43
C SER A 262 6.03 -24.86 26.49
N SER A 263 6.55 -23.81 25.86
CA SER A 263 5.89 -22.50 25.78
C SER A 263 4.53 -22.61 25.09
N ALA A 264 3.55 -21.88 25.63
CA ALA A 264 2.22 -21.75 25.02
C ALA A 264 2.24 -20.90 23.75
N ILE A 265 3.31 -20.13 23.52
CA ILE A 265 3.49 -19.33 22.30
C ILE A 265 3.76 -20.28 21.14
N THR A 266 3.06 -20.06 20.03
CA THR A 266 3.06 -20.93 18.85
C THR A 266 3.43 -20.20 17.57
N ARG A 267 3.24 -18.88 17.54
CA ARG A 267 3.53 -18.05 16.38
C ARG A 267 3.80 -16.61 16.81
N ILE A 268 4.62 -15.90 16.03
CA ILE A 268 4.75 -14.45 16.09
C ILE A 268 4.30 -13.79 14.78
N GLU A 269 3.94 -12.52 14.85
CA GLU A 269 3.75 -11.66 13.69
C GLU A 269 4.51 -10.35 13.93
N ILE A 270 5.04 -9.75 12.87
CA ILE A 270 5.64 -8.41 12.90
C ILE A 270 4.60 -7.41 12.40
N ASP A 271 4.41 -6.36 13.19
CA ASP A 271 3.56 -5.22 12.87
C ASP A 271 4.44 -3.96 12.87
N ILE A 272 4.24 -3.08 11.89
CA ILE A 272 5.03 -1.86 11.74
C ILE A 272 4.06 -0.70 11.72
N ASP A 273 4.10 0.11 12.77
CA ASP A 273 3.41 1.38 12.86
C ASP A 273 4.30 2.43 12.19
N ILE A 274 3.91 2.87 10.99
CA ILE A 274 4.62 3.94 10.30
C ILE A 274 4.18 5.26 10.93
N ASP A 275 5.14 5.99 11.50
CA ASP A 275 4.90 7.35 11.95
C ASP A 275 4.86 8.23 10.71
N LEU A 276 3.65 8.31 10.13
CA LEU A 276 3.30 9.29 9.12
C LEU A 276 3.24 10.66 9.79
N ALA A 277 4.38 11.17 10.26
CA ALA A 277 4.55 12.61 10.38
C ALA A 277 4.17 13.16 9.00
N GLU A 278 3.11 13.97 8.92
CA GLU A 278 2.55 14.46 7.65
C GLU A 278 3.64 15.24 6.87
N VAL A 279 4.46 14.53 6.09
CA VAL A 279 5.19 15.11 4.99
C VAL A 279 4.13 15.26 3.90
N SER A 280 3.40 16.36 3.95
CA SER A 280 2.40 16.67 2.92
C SER A 280 3.14 16.81 1.59
N ALA A 281 3.12 15.78 0.75
CA ALA A 281 3.50 15.92 -0.64
C ALA A 281 2.47 16.86 -1.28
N SER A 282 2.92 18.01 -1.74
CA SER A 282 2.08 18.98 -2.46
C SER A 282 2.43 19.00 -3.93
N LEU A 283 1.39 19.12 -4.76
CA LEU A 283 1.49 19.32 -6.19
C LEU A 283 0.54 20.44 -6.58
N ASP A 284 1.09 21.62 -6.84
CA ASP A 284 0.32 22.76 -7.32
C ASP A 284 0.41 22.85 -8.84
N ILE A 285 -0.75 22.94 -9.48
CA ILE A 285 -0.86 23.07 -10.94
C ILE A 285 -1.58 24.39 -11.27
N ASN A 286 -0.94 25.20 -12.11
CA ASN A 286 -1.52 26.46 -12.58
C ASN A 286 -1.60 26.48 -14.12
N LEU A 287 -2.82 26.31 -14.65
CA LEU A 287 -3.06 26.43 -16.09
C LEU A 287 -3.08 27.90 -16.51
N HIS A 288 -2.39 28.20 -17.60
CA HIS A 288 -2.42 29.55 -18.17
C HIS A 288 -3.78 29.87 -18.80
N GLN A 289 -4.46 28.86 -19.33
CA GLN A 289 -5.76 28.99 -19.99
C GLN A 289 -6.56 27.68 -19.87
N THR A 290 -7.87 27.81 -19.63
CA THR A 290 -8.80 26.67 -19.47
C THR A 290 -9.90 26.63 -20.54
N THR A 291 -9.89 27.56 -21.48
CA THR A 291 -10.91 27.69 -22.53
C THR A 291 -10.28 27.88 -23.90
N PHE A 292 -10.64 27.07 -24.89
CA PHE A 292 -10.09 27.12 -26.26
C PHE A 292 -11.20 27.09 -27.31
N SER A 293 -10.85 27.36 -28.57
CA SER A 293 -11.77 27.30 -29.72
C SER A 293 -11.53 26.02 -30.52
N ALA A 294 -12.60 25.37 -30.96
CA ALA A 294 -12.52 24.21 -31.84
C ALA A 294 -11.94 24.61 -33.20
N GLY A 295 -11.15 23.73 -33.81
CA GLY A 295 -10.53 23.95 -35.12
C GLY A 295 -9.27 24.84 -35.12
N GLU A 296 -8.85 25.38 -33.97
CA GLU A 296 -7.54 26.02 -33.80
C GLU A 296 -6.61 25.13 -32.96
N PRO A 297 -5.30 25.04 -33.26
CA PRO A 297 -4.37 24.27 -32.46
C PRO A 297 -4.38 24.72 -30.99
N MET A 298 -4.68 23.78 -30.09
CA MET A 298 -4.70 24.02 -28.65
C MET A 298 -3.31 23.77 -28.07
N GLN A 299 -2.71 24.81 -27.47
CA GLN A 299 -1.48 24.73 -26.69
C GLN A 299 -1.82 24.84 -25.22
N LEU A 300 -1.85 23.71 -24.53
CA LEU A 300 -2.18 23.65 -23.11
C LEU A 300 -0.91 23.79 -22.29
N VAL A 301 -0.61 25.02 -21.85
CA VAL A 301 0.56 25.37 -21.03
C VAL A 301 0.16 25.49 -19.57
N PHE A 302 0.93 24.85 -18.69
CA PHE A 302 0.72 24.90 -17.25
C PHE A 302 2.04 24.89 -16.48
N ASP A 303 2.07 25.63 -15.39
CA ASP A 303 3.17 25.65 -14.43
C ASP A 303 2.88 24.64 -13.33
N THR A 304 3.90 23.88 -12.95
CA THR A 304 3.81 22.87 -11.90
C THR A 304 4.80 23.20 -10.80
N MET A 305 4.39 23.07 -9.54
CA MET A 305 5.26 23.17 -8.38
C MET A 305 5.03 21.96 -7.48
N ALA A 306 6.11 21.30 -7.09
CA ALA A 306 6.08 20.09 -6.29
C ALA A 306 7.02 20.20 -5.09
N ASP A 307 6.56 19.69 -3.94
CA ASP A 307 7.36 19.51 -2.74
C ASP A 307 6.91 18.21 -2.04
N PRO A 308 7.76 17.17 -1.90
CA PRO A 308 9.16 17.06 -2.34
C PRO A 308 9.30 16.70 -3.84
N VAL A 309 10.53 16.34 -4.26
CA VAL A 309 10.84 15.87 -5.63
C VAL A 309 9.95 14.68 -6.01
N MET A 310 9.28 14.77 -7.16
CA MET A 310 8.34 13.75 -7.65
C MET A 310 8.43 13.53 -9.17
N SER A 311 8.06 12.34 -9.63
CA SER A 311 7.78 12.06 -11.03
C SER A 311 6.34 12.42 -11.38
N LEU A 312 6.16 13.21 -12.42
CA LEU A 312 4.86 13.62 -12.94
C LEU A 312 4.48 12.90 -14.22
N THR A 313 3.20 12.54 -14.31
CA THR A 313 2.52 12.13 -15.54
C THR A 313 1.32 13.03 -15.78
N ALA A 314 1.24 13.69 -16.94
CA ALA A 314 0.11 14.50 -17.36
C ALA A 314 -0.59 13.86 -18.56
N GLU A 315 -1.85 13.52 -18.41
CA GLU A 315 -2.68 12.87 -19.42
C GLU A 315 -3.92 13.71 -19.72
N LEU A 316 -4.17 13.97 -21.01
CA LEU A 316 -5.36 14.69 -21.45
C LEU A 316 -6.35 13.73 -22.09
N PHE A 317 -7.59 13.75 -21.60
CA PHE A 317 -8.67 12.90 -22.07
C PHE A 317 -9.81 13.69 -22.71
N PHE A 318 -10.38 13.13 -23.77
CA PHE A 318 -11.64 13.60 -24.36
C PHE A 318 -12.53 12.39 -24.64
N GLN A 319 -13.78 12.42 -24.15
CA GLN A 319 -14.75 11.33 -24.28
C GLN A 319 -14.20 9.94 -23.87
N GLY A 320 -13.32 9.92 -22.85
CA GLY A 320 -12.69 8.69 -22.33
C GLY A 320 -11.48 8.19 -23.12
N ALA A 321 -11.12 8.83 -24.24
CA ALA A 321 -9.90 8.53 -24.99
C ALA A 321 -8.74 9.45 -24.57
N ARG A 322 -7.55 8.90 -24.36
CA ARG A 322 -6.32 9.68 -24.12
C ARG A 322 -5.84 10.28 -25.43
N ILE A 323 -5.71 11.60 -25.47
CA ILE A 323 -5.37 12.38 -26.66
C ILE A 323 -4.07 13.20 -26.49
N GLY A 324 -3.59 13.35 -25.26
CA GLY A 324 -2.33 14.01 -24.94
C GLY A 324 -1.63 13.32 -23.76
N PHE A 325 -0.29 13.35 -23.77
CA PHE A 325 0.53 12.70 -22.75
C PHE A 325 1.89 13.39 -22.59
N LYS A 326 2.33 13.57 -21.35
CA LYS A 326 3.67 14.05 -21.01
C LYS A 326 4.15 13.46 -19.69
N GLU A 327 5.43 13.17 -19.59
CA GLU A 327 6.11 12.82 -18.33
C GLU A 327 7.23 13.83 -18.03
N ALA A 328 7.47 14.07 -16.75
CA ALA A 328 8.56 14.90 -16.27
C ALA A 328 9.03 14.47 -14.87
N SER A 329 10.28 14.75 -14.51
CA SER A 329 10.76 14.65 -13.13
C SER A 329 10.95 16.06 -12.57
N LEU A 330 10.29 16.37 -11.47
CA LEU A 330 10.31 17.69 -10.86
C LEU A 330 11.22 17.73 -9.64
N SER A 331 12.21 18.62 -9.64
CA SER A 331 12.98 18.96 -8.44
C SER A 331 12.43 20.15 -7.65
N SER A 332 11.56 20.96 -8.27
CA SER A 332 10.86 22.10 -7.66
C SER A 332 9.71 22.58 -8.53
N SER A 333 9.93 23.54 -9.44
CA SER A 333 8.95 24.01 -10.40
C SER A 333 9.42 23.86 -11.86
N THR A 334 8.47 23.57 -12.75
CA THR A 334 8.70 23.52 -14.20
C THR A 334 7.45 23.96 -14.95
N GLN A 335 7.62 24.27 -16.23
CA GLN A 335 6.51 24.52 -17.15
C GLN A 335 6.37 23.37 -18.12
N LEU A 336 5.15 22.86 -18.28
CA LEU A 336 4.83 21.78 -19.20
C LEU A 336 3.82 22.27 -20.24
N GLN A 337 3.87 21.64 -21.41
CA GLN A 337 3.00 21.96 -22.54
C GLN A 337 2.53 20.67 -23.22
N LEU A 338 1.22 20.63 -23.50
CA LEU A 338 0.57 19.62 -24.33
C LEU A 338 -0.02 20.29 -25.58
N ASP A 339 0.38 19.82 -26.77
CA ASP A 339 -0.06 20.36 -28.05
C ASP A 339 -1.09 19.45 -28.72
N ILE A 340 -2.29 19.96 -28.97
CA ILE A 340 -3.36 19.26 -29.68
C ILE A 340 -3.67 20.01 -30.97
N GLN A 341 -3.47 19.37 -32.12
CA GLN A 341 -3.54 20.04 -33.43
C GLN A 341 -4.96 20.38 -33.88
N ASP A 342 -5.94 19.53 -33.59
CA ASP A 342 -7.33 19.67 -34.04
C ASP A 342 -8.30 19.31 -32.89
N PRO A 343 -8.47 20.22 -31.91
CA PRO A 343 -9.36 19.99 -30.79
C PRO A 343 -10.82 20.09 -31.23
N GLN A 344 -11.63 19.12 -30.81
CA GLN A 344 -13.07 19.11 -31.02
C GLN A 344 -13.77 19.90 -29.91
N ALA A 345 -14.94 20.48 -30.20
CA ALA A 345 -15.73 21.14 -29.18
C ALA A 345 -16.18 20.13 -28.10
N GLY A 346 -16.06 20.54 -26.83
CA GLY A 346 -16.48 19.77 -25.67
C GLY A 346 -15.54 19.90 -24.46
N SER A 347 -15.77 19.03 -23.47
CA SER A 347 -15.03 19.06 -22.20
C SER A 347 -13.91 18.04 -22.19
N TYR A 348 -12.71 18.52 -21.90
CA TYR A 348 -11.47 17.77 -21.81
C TYR A 348 -11.06 17.64 -20.35
N GLN A 349 -10.53 16.49 -19.97
CA GLN A 349 -10.06 16.23 -18.60
C GLN A 349 -8.55 16.06 -18.61
N LEU A 350 -7.85 17.00 -17.99
CA LEU A 350 -6.42 16.89 -17.73
C LEU A 350 -6.24 16.23 -16.36
N ILE A 351 -5.64 15.04 -16.35
CA ILE A 351 -5.29 14.29 -15.15
C ILE A 351 -3.78 14.38 -14.99
N ILE A 352 -3.32 14.86 -13.85
CA ILE A 352 -1.90 14.94 -13.51
C ILE A 352 -1.66 14.13 -12.26
N ILE A 353 -0.71 13.20 -12.33
CA ILE A 353 -0.33 12.33 -11.22
C ILE A 353 1.12 12.63 -10.88
N GLY A 354 1.39 12.99 -9.63
CA GLY A 354 2.72 13.08 -9.06
C GLY A 354 2.99 11.96 -8.08
N GLU A 355 4.14 11.31 -8.21
CA GLU A 355 4.58 10.22 -7.35
C GLU A 355 5.96 10.54 -6.78
N THR A 356 6.11 10.49 -5.46
CA THR A 356 7.38 10.74 -4.79
C THR A 356 8.39 9.63 -5.08
N ALA A 357 9.69 9.94 -5.01
CA ALA A 357 10.76 9.00 -5.37
C ALA A 357 10.83 7.75 -4.47
N ASP A 358 10.25 7.82 -3.26
CA ASP A 358 10.10 6.69 -2.34
C ASP A 358 8.87 5.82 -2.64
N HIS A 359 8.06 6.18 -3.64
CA HIS A 359 6.79 5.54 -4.02
C HIS A 359 5.73 5.53 -2.91
N GLN A 360 5.89 6.36 -1.87
CA GLN A 360 4.98 6.36 -0.73
C GLN A 360 3.83 7.35 -0.87
N HIS A 361 4.02 8.43 -1.64
CA HIS A 361 3.02 9.48 -1.79
C HIS A 361 2.65 9.69 -3.26
N ILE A 362 1.35 9.64 -3.53
CA ILE A 362 0.77 9.93 -4.84
C ILE A 362 -0.21 11.09 -4.68
N VAL A 363 0.01 12.16 -5.44
CA VAL A 363 -0.87 13.33 -5.53
C VAL A 363 -1.49 13.35 -6.91
N GLN A 364 -2.80 13.58 -7.00
CA GLN A 364 -3.51 13.65 -8.27
C GLN A 364 -4.31 14.94 -8.37
N GLU A 365 -4.12 15.66 -9.48
CA GLU A 365 -4.89 16.84 -9.83
C GLU A 365 -5.72 16.58 -11.09
N ASN A 366 -6.99 17.00 -11.05
CA ASN A 366 -7.96 16.82 -12.13
C ASN A 366 -8.50 18.18 -12.56
N ILE A 367 -8.22 18.58 -13.79
CA ILE A 367 -8.54 19.91 -14.29
C ILE A 367 -9.37 19.80 -15.56
N THR A 368 -10.49 20.50 -15.59
CA THR A 368 -11.37 20.56 -16.76
C THR A 368 -10.96 21.69 -17.69
N VAL A 369 -10.75 21.36 -18.97
CA VAL A 369 -10.49 22.31 -20.05
C VAL A 369 -11.67 22.27 -21.01
N ASN A 370 -12.20 23.42 -21.40
CA ASN A 370 -13.37 23.49 -22.27
C ASN A 370 -13.00 24.03 -23.65
N VAL A 371 -13.41 23.33 -24.70
CA VAL A 371 -13.25 23.75 -26.09
C VAL A 371 -14.62 24.13 -26.64
N PHE A 372 -14.77 25.35 -27.13
CA PHE A 372 -16.03 25.88 -27.64
C PHE A 372 -16.03 25.93 -29.17
N ASP A 373 -17.19 25.70 -29.77
CA ASP A 373 -17.39 25.94 -31.19
C ASP A 373 -17.52 27.45 -31.43
N PRO A 374 -16.68 28.09 -32.26
CA PRO A 374 -16.88 29.49 -32.61
C PRO A 374 -18.25 29.65 -33.28
N LEU A 375 -19.09 30.54 -32.74
CA LEU A 375 -20.39 30.83 -33.34
C LEU A 375 -20.20 31.32 -34.78
N ASP A 376 -21.00 30.79 -35.71
CA ASP A 376 -21.08 31.31 -37.07
C ASP A 376 -21.32 32.84 -37.03
N PRO A 377 -20.59 33.64 -37.84
CA PRO A 377 -20.84 35.06 -37.92
C PRO A 377 -22.32 35.33 -38.24
N ILE A 378 -22.99 36.12 -37.41
CA ILE A 378 -24.37 36.52 -37.68
C ILE A 378 -24.36 37.39 -38.94
N ASP A 379 -25.10 36.99 -39.97
CA ASP A 379 -25.29 37.80 -41.17
C ASP A 379 -25.78 39.21 -40.77
N PRO A 380 -25.27 40.30 -41.38
CA PRO A 380 -25.75 41.64 -41.08
C PRO A 380 -27.25 41.74 -41.29
N ILE A 381 -27.99 42.18 -40.27
CA ILE A 381 -29.42 42.45 -40.40
C ILE A 381 -29.59 43.64 -41.35
N ASP A 382 -30.34 43.45 -42.42
CA ASP A 382 -30.74 44.53 -43.33
C ASP A 382 -31.45 45.65 -42.53
N PRO A 383 -31.12 46.93 -42.75
CA PRO A 383 -31.73 48.03 -42.01
C PRO A 383 -33.25 48.07 -42.26
N VAL A 384 -34.02 48.09 -41.18
CA VAL A 384 -35.48 48.22 -41.23
C VAL A 384 -35.86 49.67 -41.53
N ASP A 385 -36.80 49.86 -42.46
CA ASP A 385 -37.34 51.19 -42.79
C ASP A 385 -38.00 51.86 -41.55
N PRO A 386 -37.90 53.19 -41.39
CA PRO A 386 -38.50 53.89 -40.25
C PRO A 386 -40.03 53.76 -40.25
N ILE A 387 -40.60 53.46 -39.09
CA ILE A 387 -42.05 53.45 -38.87
C ILE A 387 -42.49 54.86 -38.44
N ASP A 388 -43.58 55.36 -39.04
CA ASP A 388 -44.21 56.64 -38.70
C ASP A 388 -44.69 56.68 -37.23
N PRO A 389 -44.62 57.84 -36.54
CA PRO A 389 -45.02 57.96 -35.15
C PRO A 389 -46.55 57.85 -34.99
N VAL A 390 -46.97 57.05 -34.01
CA VAL A 390 -48.38 56.96 -33.56
C VAL A 390 -48.64 57.93 -32.41
N ASP A 391 -49.84 58.55 -32.44
CA ASP A 391 -50.33 59.52 -31.46
C ASP A 391 -50.50 58.92 -30.05
N PRO A 392 -50.29 59.72 -28.98
CA PRO A 392 -50.40 59.26 -27.61
C PRO A 392 -51.86 59.00 -27.21
N VAL A 393 -52.07 57.92 -26.46
CA VAL A 393 -53.34 57.59 -25.80
C VAL A 393 -53.38 58.15 -24.37
N ASP A 394 -54.57 58.61 -23.98
CA ASP A 394 -54.86 59.24 -22.68
C ASP A 394 -54.65 58.30 -21.47
N PRO A 395 -54.25 58.84 -20.30
CA PRO A 395 -54.00 58.06 -19.10
C PRO A 395 -55.30 57.59 -18.44
N VAL A 396 -55.27 56.37 -17.90
CA VAL A 396 -56.33 55.79 -17.05
C VAL A 396 -56.10 56.12 -15.58
N ASP A 397 -57.20 56.35 -14.86
CA ASP A 397 -57.26 56.72 -13.44
C ASP A 397 -56.65 55.66 -12.50
N PRO A 398 -56.04 56.08 -11.37
CA PRO A 398 -55.44 55.18 -10.40
C PRO A 398 -56.51 54.49 -9.52
N VAL A 399 -56.25 53.23 -9.19
CA VAL A 399 -57.00 52.46 -8.18
C VAL A 399 -56.46 52.74 -6.78
N ASP A 400 -57.39 52.77 -5.81
CA ASP A 400 -57.13 53.03 -4.39
C ASP A 400 -56.13 52.04 -3.75
N PRO A 401 -55.27 52.49 -2.82
CA PRO A 401 -54.33 51.61 -2.15
C PRO A 401 -55.01 50.74 -1.09
N VAL A 402 -54.59 49.48 -1.05
CA VAL A 402 -54.87 48.54 0.04
C VAL A 402 -54.03 48.88 1.27
N ASP A 403 -54.64 48.75 2.45
CA ASP A 403 -54.02 49.02 3.76
C ASP A 403 -52.71 48.21 3.96
N PRO A 404 -51.67 48.79 4.60
CA PRO A 404 -50.43 48.09 4.87
C PRO A 404 -50.64 46.97 5.90
N VAL A 405 -50.10 45.79 5.59
CA VAL A 405 -49.90 44.73 6.57
C VAL A 405 -48.75 45.14 7.50
N ASP A 406 -48.95 44.98 8.80
CA ASP A 406 -47.97 45.31 9.85
C ASP A 406 -46.62 44.61 9.57
N PRO A 407 -45.46 45.30 9.65
CA PRO A 407 -44.18 44.68 9.36
C PRO A 407 -43.88 43.58 10.38
N ALA A 408 -43.78 42.33 9.90
CA ALA A 408 -43.24 41.24 10.71
C ALA A 408 -41.83 41.60 11.17
N ASN A 409 -41.56 41.40 12.46
CA ASN A 409 -40.26 41.66 13.05
C ASN A 409 -39.24 40.72 12.38
N PRO A 410 -38.07 41.19 11.87
CA PRO A 410 -37.17 40.41 11.02
C PRO A 410 -36.59 39.15 11.65
N THR A 411 -36.88 38.81 12.91
CA THR A 411 -36.35 37.66 13.64
C THR A 411 -37.35 36.52 13.84
N ASP A 412 -38.58 36.62 13.31
CA ASP A 412 -39.63 35.60 13.50
C ASP A 412 -39.55 34.43 12.51
N PHE A 413 -38.66 34.49 11.52
CA PHE A 413 -38.50 33.43 10.54
C PHE A 413 -37.66 32.28 11.11
N VAL A 414 -38.26 31.09 11.19
CA VAL A 414 -37.55 29.84 11.53
C VAL A 414 -37.32 29.06 10.25
N TYR A 415 -36.10 28.60 10.00
CA TYR A 415 -35.82 27.72 8.86
C TYR A 415 -36.27 26.29 9.20
N PRO A 416 -37.02 25.58 8.33
CA PRO A 416 -37.26 25.83 6.90
C PRO A 416 -38.63 26.45 6.55
N ASP A 417 -39.35 27.03 7.51
CA ASP A 417 -40.80 27.22 7.40
C ASP A 417 -41.24 28.22 6.31
N ASN A 418 -40.29 29.03 5.80
CA ASN A 418 -40.55 30.11 4.86
C ASN A 418 -39.71 30.01 3.55
N ILE A 419 -39.21 28.82 3.22
CA ILE A 419 -38.50 28.59 1.94
C ILE A 419 -39.39 28.98 0.74
N GLY A 420 -38.84 29.83 -0.13
CA GLY A 420 -39.52 30.46 -1.26
C GLY A 420 -39.80 31.96 -1.07
N SER A 421 -39.65 32.48 0.16
CA SER A 421 -39.98 33.87 0.50
C SER A 421 -38.83 34.69 1.09
N TYR A 422 -37.67 34.06 1.36
CA TYR A 422 -36.52 34.77 1.92
C TYR A 422 -35.94 35.78 0.92
N ILE A 423 -35.70 37.00 1.37
CA ILE A 423 -34.97 38.00 0.61
C ILE A 423 -33.57 38.22 1.20
N ALA A 424 -32.65 38.72 0.38
CA ALA A 424 -31.32 39.07 0.85
C ALA A 424 -31.43 40.11 1.97
N GLY A 425 -30.89 39.80 3.14
CA GLY A 425 -30.96 40.62 4.34
C GLY A 425 -31.82 40.07 5.47
N ASP A 426 -32.72 39.12 5.20
CA ASP A 426 -33.59 38.52 6.22
C ASP A 426 -32.78 37.85 7.33
N LEU A 427 -33.23 38.01 8.58
CA LEU A 427 -32.70 37.29 9.72
C LEU A 427 -33.61 36.08 10.01
N ILE A 428 -33.02 34.91 10.17
CA ILE A 428 -33.75 33.67 10.45
C ILE A 428 -33.09 32.93 11.59
N ARG A 429 -33.83 32.09 12.31
CA ARG A 429 -33.27 31.14 13.29
C ARG A 429 -33.07 29.77 12.64
N GLY A 430 -31.83 29.26 12.68
CA GLY A 430 -31.46 27.93 12.24
C GLY A 430 -31.82 26.86 13.25
N GLN A 431 -31.85 25.60 12.81
CA GLN A 431 -32.19 24.44 13.67
C GLN A 431 -31.13 24.15 14.75
N ASP A 432 -29.94 24.71 14.60
CA ASP A 432 -28.86 24.68 15.57
C ASP A 432 -28.97 25.80 16.63
N GLY A 433 -30.01 26.64 16.55
CA GLY A 433 -30.27 27.74 17.47
C GLY A 433 -29.61 29.07 17.07
N ASN A 434 -28.73 29.07 16.06
CA ASN A 434 -28.05 30.27 15.58
C ASN A 434 -28.98 31.17 14.77
N THR A 435 -28.68 32.47 14.74
CA THR A 435 -29.36 33.44 13.88
C THR A 435 -28.52 33.71 12.64
N TYR A 436 -29.11 33.51 11.47
CA TYR A 436 -28.49 33.68 10.16
C TYR A 436 -29.07 34.86 9.41
N LYS A 437 -28.24 35.54 8.62
CA LYS A 437 -28.66 36.54 7.64
C LYS A 437 -28.56 35.99 6.22
N CYS A 438 -29.63 36.10 5.44
CA CYS A 438 -29.61 35.71 4.03
C CYS A 438 -28.70 36.64 3.20
N LEU A 439 -27.81 36.07 2.40
CA LEU A 439 -26.90 36.80 1.49
C LEU A 439 -27.48 36.93 0.09
N VAL A 440 -28.01 35.83 -0.47
CA VAL A 440 -28.52 35.75 -1.84
C VAL A 440 -29.85 35.01 -1.85
N ALA A 441 -30.95 35.73 -2.14
CA ALA A 441 -32.32 35.21 -2.06
C ALA A 441 -32.52 33.87 -2.79
N ASN A 442 -31.97 33.72 -4.00
CA ASN A 442 -32.09 32.47 -4.77
C ASN A 442 -31.45 31.26 -4.07
N TRP A 443 -30.36 31.48 -3.32
CA TRP A 443 -29.69 30.41 -2.60
C TRP A 443 -30.33 30.15 -1.24
N CYS A 444 -30.77 31.19 -0.53
CA CYS A 444 -31.52 31.07 0.73
C CYS A 444 -32.82 30.26 0.55
N ASN A 445 -33.47 30.40 -0.61
CA ASN A 445 -34.65 29.62 -1.00
C ASN A 445 -34.31 28.38 -1.84
N GLY A 446 -33.04 28.04 -1.98
CA GLY A 446 -32.55 26.95 -2.82
C GLY A 446 -32.66 25.57 -2.16
N SER A 447 -31.98 24.59 -2.76
CA SER A 447 -31.97 23.21 -2.27
C SER A 447 -31.51 23.12 -0.82
N ARG A 448 -32.29 22.46 0.04
CA ARG A 448 -31.97 22.23 1.45
C ARG A 448 -30.66 21.45 1.63
N THR A 449 -30.35 20.53 0.72
CA THR A 449 -29.11 19.74 0.76
C THR A 449 -27.86 20.61 0.63
N TYR A 450 -27.93 21.69 -0.15
CA TYR A 450 -26.78 22.57 -0.40
C TYR A 450 -26.80 23.82 0.47
N TYR A 451 -27.96 24.41 0.71
CA TYR A 451 -28.07 25.75 1.29
C TYR A 451 -28.81 25.81 2.62
N ALA A 452 -29.09 24.68 3.30
CA ALA A 452 -29.63 24.75 4.66
C ALA A 452 -28.63 25.44 5.62
N PRO A 453 -29.04 26.49 6.36
CA PRO A 453 -28.15 27.24 7.25
C PRO A 453 -27.54 26.32 8.32
N GLY A 454 -26.20 26.35 8.45
CA GLY A 454 -25.44 25.53 9.41
C GLY A 454 -25.30 24.04 9.07
N LEU A 455 -25.93 23.56 7.98
CA LEU A 455 -26.01 22.12 7.66
C LEU A 455 -25.74 21.75 6.20
N GLY A 456 -26.05 22.63 5.24
CA GLY A 456 -25.95 22.33 3.80
C GLY A 456 -24.50 22.35 3.28
N LEU A 457 -24.20 21.56 2.25
CA LEU A 457 -22.83 21.42 1.69
C LEU A 457 -22.18 22.74 1.25
N SER A 458 -22.98 23.78 0.98
CA SER A 458 -22.53 25.10 0.54
C SER A 458 -23.29 26.22 1.26
N TRP A 459 -23.68 25.99 2.52
CA TRP A 459 -24.55 26.90 3.27
C TRP A 459 -23.94 28.31 3.43
N GLY A 460 -22.61 28.41 3.56
CA GLY A 460 -21.89 29.69 3.71
C GLY A 460 -21.96 30.61 2.50
N SER A 461 -22.36 30.09 1.32
CA SER A 461 -22.63 30.93 0.15
C SER A 461 -23.98 31.63 0.28
N ALA A 462 -24.97 30.99 0.92
CA ALA A 462 -26.33 31.50 1.07
C ALA A 462 -26.53 32.34 2.33
N TRP A 463 -25.80 32.04 3.41
CA TRP A 463 -26.04 32.62 4.74
C TRP A 463 -24.76 33.06 5.44
N VAL A 464 -24.88 34.06 6.31
CA VAL A 464 -23.85 34.43 7.28
C VAL A 464 -24.42 34.38 8.71
N ILE A 465 -23.65 33.89 9.67
CA ILE A 465 -24.04 33.87 11.08
C ILE A 465 -23.94 35.29 11.65
N ILE A 466 -25.00 35.77 12.30
CA ILE A 466 -25.03 37.10 12.94
C ILE A 466 -25.06 37.00 14.47
N SER A 467 -25.63 35.93 15.02
CA SER A 467 -25.54 35.65 16.46
C SER A 467 -25.57 34.16 16.73
N GLU A 468 -24.68 33.71 17.59
CA GLU A 468 -24.71 32.34 18.11
C GLU A 468 -25.84 32.19 19.13
N GLY A 469 -26.63 31.12 18.99
CA GLY A 469 -27.69 30.79 19.94
C GLY A 469 -27.16 30.09 21.18
N PRO A 470 -27.89 30.09 22.32
CA PRO A 470 -27.57 29.20 23.41
C PRO A 470 -27.67 27.75 22.91
N ALA A 471 -26.58 27.01 23.03
CA ALA A 471 -26.49 25.61 22.60
C ALA A 471 -27.70 24.84 23.15
N PRO A 472 -28.53 24.20 22.29
CA PRO A 472 -29.66 23.44 22.77
C PRO A 472 -29.18 22.31 23.68
N ALA A 473 -29.80 22.17 24.85
CA ALA A 473 -29.58 21.04 25.73
C ALA A 473 -30.09 19.78 25.01
N VAL A 474 -29.17 19.01 24.44
CA VAL A 474 -29.50 17.74 23.79
C VAL A 474 -29.56 16.66 24.87
N GLU A 475 -30.75 16.19 25.20
CA GLU A 475 -30.91 14.90 25.88
C GLU A 475 -30.57 13.79 24.87
N THR A 476 -29.62 12.92 25.22
CA THR A 476 -29.28 11.77 24.37
C THR A 476 -30.23 10.62 24.64
N GLU A 477 -30.87 10.13 23.58
CA GLU A 477 -31.70 8.92 23.64
C GLU A 477 -30.85 7.63 23.76
N PHE A 478 -29.54 7.71 23.47
CA PHE A 478 -28.65 6.55 23.41
C PHE A 478 -27.24 6.79 23.97
N THR A 479 -26.66 5.77 24.61
CA THR A 479 -25.23 5.69 24.96
C THR A 479 -24.60 4.61 24.10
N TYR A 480 -23.59 4.93 23.29
CA TYR A 480 -22.94 3.93 22.44
C TYR A 480 -22.31 2.80 23.29
N PRO A 481 -22.47 1.51 22.93
CA PRO A 481 -23.12 0.97 21.73
C PRO A 481 -24.61 0.64 21.88
N ASN A 482 -25.26 1.04 22.98
CA ASN A 482 -26.68 0.78 23.20
C ASN A 482 -27.53 1.58 22.20
N GLY A 483 -28.38 0.90 21.42
CA GLY A 483 -29.13 1.48 20.30
C GLY A 483 -28.53 1.22 18.92
N ARG A 484 -27.41 0.49 18.83
CA ARG A 484 -26.83 0.07 17.54
C ARG A 484 -27.88 -0.71 16.71
N GLY A 485 -28.03 -0.31 15.46
CA GLY A 485 -29.11 -0.72 14.55
C GLY A 485 -30.25 0.32 14.44
N GLN A 486 -30.30 1.31 15.33
CA GLN A 486 -31.34 2.33 15.36
C GLN A 486 -30.82 3.76 15.11
N TYR A 487 -29.51 3.97 15.02
CA TYR A 487 -28.95 5.30 14.78
C TYR A 487 -29.28 5.76 13.36
N GLN A 488 -29.94 6.90 13.24
CA GLN A 488 -30.19 7.58 11.98
C GLN A 488 -29.24 8.76 11.83
N GLN A 489 -29.19 9.35 10.63
CA GLN A 489 -28.36 10.52 10.40
C GLN A 489 -28.88 11.65 11.29
N GLY A 490 -27.98 12.25 12.08
CA GLY A 490 -28.31 13.25 13.08
C GLY A 490 -28.57 12.71 14.49
N THR A 491 -28.65 11.39 14.70
CA THR A 491 -28.82 10.81 16.06
C THR A 491 -27.64 11.19 16.94
N ILE A 492 -27.91 11.70 18.16
CA ILE A 492 -26.88 12.04 19.14
C ILE A 492 -26.73 10.90 20.14
N VAL A 493 -25.50 10.41 20.29
CA VAL A 493 -25.15 9.37 21.25
C VAL A 493 -24.06 9.86 22.19
N LYS A 494 -24.02 9.31 23.40
CA LYS A 494 -22.89 9.51 24.31
C LYS A 494 -21.80 8.46 24.03
N GLY A 495 -20.57 8.91 23.77
CA GLY A 495 -19.38 8.08 23.54
C GLY A 495 -18.77 7.53 24.83
N SER A 496 -17.78 6.64 24.70
CA SER A 496 -17.08 6.03 25.85
C SER A 496 -16.28 7.02 26.69
N ASP A 497 -15.91 8.16 26.10
CA ASP A 497 -15.24 9.28 26.73
C ASP A 497 -16.20 10.28 27.42
N ASN A 498 -17.49 9.94 27.46
CA ASN A 498 -18.60 10.77 27.94
C ASN A 498 -18.95 12.01 27.09
N ASN A 499 -18.32 12.21 25.93
CA ASN A 499 -18.69 13.30 25.03
C ASN A 499 -19.88 12.91 24.14
N LEU A 500 -20.50 13.92 23.52
CA LEU A 500 -21.64 13.74 22.63
C LEU A 500 -21.19 13.68 21.17
N TYR A 501 -21.80 12.76 20.42
CA TYR A 501 -21.46 12.50 19.03
C TYR A 501 -22.72 12.43 18.19
N ARG A 502 -22.73 13.17 17.07
CA ARG A 502 -23.78 13.10 16.06
C ARG A 502 -23.41 12.07 15.01
N CYS A 503 -24.32 11.14 14.72
CA CYS A 503 -24.16 10.21 13.61
C CYS A 503 -24.27 10.94 12.27
N ASP A 504 -23.24 10.86 11.42
CA ASP A 504 -23.27 11.46 10.09
C ASP A 504 -23.62 10.44 9.00
N ILE A 505 -23.18 9.18 9.15
CA ILE A 505 -23.41 8.10 8.18
C ILE A 505 -23.98 6.87 8.92
N PRO A 506 -25.31 6.62 8.86
CA PRO A 506 -25.99 5.56 9.60
C PRO A 506 -25.37 4.17 9.43
N GLY A 507 -24.91 3.82 8.23
CA GLY A 507 -24.27 2.53 7.96
C GLY A 507 -23.01 2.31 8.83
N TRP A 508 -22.24 3.37 9.06
CA TRP A 508 -21.00 3.29 9.85
C TRP A 508 -21.28 3.47 11.34
N CYS A 509 -22.19 4.36 11.72
CA CYS A 509 -22.63 4.53 13.12
C CYS A 509 -23.19 3.22 13.71
N ASN A 510 -23.89 2.43 12.89
CA ASN A 510 -24.47 1.15 13.28
C ASN A 510 -23.55 -0.05 13.01
N SER A 511 -22.29 0.18 12.64
CA SER A 511 -21.33 -0.89 12.37
C SER A 511 -21.12 -1.78 13.60
N GLN A 512 -20.99 -3.09 13.36
CA GLN A 512 -20.67 -4.06 14.41
C GLN A 512 -19.22 -3.95 14.89
N SER A 513 -18.34 -3.37 14.08
CA SER A 513 -16.94 -3.16 14.46
C SER A 513 -16.76 -1.86 15.23
N SER A 514 -16.57 -1.97 16.54
CA SER A 514 -16.16 -0.85 17.40
C SER A 514 -14.73 -0.39 17.11
N PHE A 515 -13.87 -1.26 16.58
CA PHE A 515 -12.50 -0.91 16.22
C PHE A 515 -12.44 0.20 15.17
N TYR A 516 -13.36 0.22 14.19
CA TYR A 516 -13.36 1.26 13.16
C TYR A 516 -14.22 2.46 13.53
N TYR A 517 -15.45 2.25 14.02
CA TYR A 517 -16.45 3.32 14.07
C TYR A 517 -17.06 3.55 15.46
N ALA A 518 -16.43 3.08 16.54
CA ALA A 518 -16.85 3.52 17.87
C ALA A 518 -16.49 5.01 18.03
N PRO A 519 -17.45 5.87 18.42
CA PRO A 519 -17.18 7.30 18.62
C PRO A 519 -16.05 7.48 19.66
N ALA A 520 -15.17 8.45 19.42
CA ALA A 520 -13.93 8.74 20.16
C ALA A 520 -12.78 7.73 19.99
N THR A 521 -13.04 6.43 19.89
CA THR A 521 -11.99 5.40 20.00
C THR A 521 -11.71 4.60 18.73
N GLY A 522 -12.60 4.63 17.74
CA GLY A 522 -12.44 3.84 16.52
C GLY A 522 -11.44 4.45 15.53
N SER A 523 -10.62 3.66 14.86
CA SER A 523 -9.58 4.15 13.93
C SER A 523 -10.11 5.04 12.79
N ALA A 524 -11.40 4.95 12.47
CA ALA A 524 -12.10 5.78 11.49
C ALA A 524 -13.37 6.43 12.08
N TRP A 525 -13.41 6.67 13.39
CA TRP A 525 -14.63 7.13 14.06
C TRP A 525 -15.13 8.47 13.54
N SER A 526 -14.22 9.37 13.18
CA SER A 526 -14.52 10.70 12.63
C SER A 526 -15.21 10.65 11.28
N SER A 527 -15.10 9.54 10.55
CA SER A 527 -15.85 9.32 9.31
C SER A 527 -17.33 9.02 9.57
N ALA A 528 -17.65 8.45 10.73
CA ALA A 528 -19.01 8.07 11.11
C ALA A 528 -19.70 9.10 12.01
N TRP A 529 -18.93 9.85 12.81
CA TRP A 529 -19.43 10.71 13.86
C TRP A 529 -18.75 12.09 13.90
N THR A 530 -19.55 13.11 14.17
CA THR A 530 -19.06 14.47 14.48
C THR A 530 -19.27 14.77 15.97
N PRO A 531 -18.25 15.28 16.70
CA PRO A 531 -18.42 15.77 18.07
C PRO A 531 -19.49 16.87 18.17
N ARG A 532 -20.23 16.92 19.29
CA ARG A 532 -21.33 17.87 19.54
C ARG A 532 -21.10 18.74 20.76
#